data_AF-I9S271-F1
#
_entry.id   AF-I9S271-F1
#
_cell.length_a   1.000
_cell.length_b   1.000
_cell.length_c   1.000
_cell.angle_alpha   90.00
_cell.angle_beta   90.00
_cell.angle_gamma   90.00
#
_symmetry.space_group_name_H-M   'P 1'
#
loop_
_entity.id
_entity.type
_entity.pdbx_description
1 polymer ?
#
loop_
_entity_poly.entity_id
_entity_poly.type
_entity_poly.pdbx_seq_one_letter_code
_entity_poly.pdbx_strand_id
1 'polypeptide(L)'
;MEDRIQRAVEFFKSGYNCSQSVVAAFADMYGFTEEQAFRMSASFGGGIGRMRETCGAACGMFLLAGLETGATDGADKEGKAANYALVQELAAEFRKRNGSLNCGELLGLKKKALLSSVPEERTKQYYAKRPCTRMVEQAARIWVEYLEKHPK
;
A
#
# COMPACT_ATOMS: atom_id res chain seq x y z
N MET A 1 -4.80 1.43 16.77
CA MET A 1 -3.46 2.00 16.38
C MET A 1 -3.62 3.16 15.39
N GLU A 2 -4.35 4.21 15.79
CA GLU A 2 -4.77 5.30 14.87
C GLU A 2 -3.59 6.21 14.46
N ASP A 3 -2.60 6.36 15.33
CA ASP A 3 -1.36 7.09 15.08
C ASP A 3 -0.60 6.58 13.84
N ARG A 4 -0.62 5.26 13.60
CA ARG A 4 -0.02 4.62 12.42
C ARG A 4 -0.72 5.04 11.12
N ILE A 5 -2.06 5.12 11.16
CA ILE A 5 -2.89 5.52 10.01
C ILE A 5 -2.58 6.98 9.67
N GLN A 6 -2.53 7.83 10.69
CA GLN A 6 -2.18 9.24 10.54
C GLN A 6 -0.75 9.41 9.98
N ARG A 7 0.21 8.65 10.49
CA ARG A 7 1.61 8.65 10.01
C ARG A 7 1.73 8.24 8.54
N ALA A 8 0.96 7.24 8.09
CA ALA A 8 0.90 6.88 6.68
C ALA A 8 0.40 8.05 5.82
N VAL A 9 -0.66 8.73 6.25
CA VAL A 9 -1.19 9.92 5.55
C VAL A 9 -0.17 11.06 5.53
N GLU A 10 0.55 11.28 6.62
CA GLU A 10 1.61 12.29 6.73
C GLU A 10 2.77 12.03 5.78
N PHE A 11 3.27 10.78 5.72
CA PHE A 11 4.29 10.40 4.73
C PHE A 11 3.82 10.65 3.30
N PHE A 12 2.56 10.35 2.98
CA PHE A 12 2.05 10.61 1.64
C PHE A 12 2.04 12.11 1.33
N LYS A 13 1.64 12.93 2.30
CA LYS A 13 1.60 14.39 2.18
C LYS A 13 2.99 15.03 2.12
N SER A 14 4.01 14.40 2.70
CA SER A 14 5.41 14.85 2.63
C SER A 14 6.12 14.48 1.32
N GLY A 15 5.44 13.77 0.42
CA GLY A 15 5.90 13.55 -0.96
C GLY A 15 6.21 12.10 -1.31
N TYR A 16 6.25 11.20 -0.32
CA TYR A 16 6.42 9.77 -0.56
C TYR A 16 5.25 9.20 -1.39
N ASN A 17 5.52 8.11 -2.10
CA ASN A 17 4.47 7.45 -2.88
C ASN A 17 3.55 6.60 -1.98
N CYS A 18 2.42 6.18 -2.53
CA CYS A 18 1.37 5.50 -1.75
C CYS A 18 1.86 4.23 -1.03
N SER A 19 2.79 3.48 -1.63
CA SER A 19 3.33 2.25 -1.03
C SER A 19 4.33 2.56 0.08
N GLN A 20 5.26 3.49 -0.19
CA GLN A 20 6.21 4.01 0.79
C GLN A 20 5.53 4.51 2.05
N SER A 21 4.47 5.28 1.87
CA SER A 21 3.68 5.82 2.98
C SER A 21 3.07 4.74 3.87
N VAL A 22 2.51 3.69 3.27
CA VAL A 22 1.90 2.59 4.03
C VAL A 22 2.99 1.76 4.73
N VAL A 23 4.03 1.31 4.03
CA VAL A 23 5.04 0.41 4.61
C VAL A 23 5.84 1.12 5.71
N ALA A 24 6.29 2.35 5.49
CA ALA A 24 7.10 3.09 6.46
C ALA A 24 6.33 3.40 7.75
N ALA A 25 5.00 3.54 7.69
CA ALA A 25 4.18 3.77 8.87
C ALA A 25 4.18 2.60 9.86
N PHE A 26 4.54 1.37 9.43
CA PHE A 26 4.58 0.18 10.29
C PHE A 26 5.96 -0.47 10.38
N ALA A 27 6.98 0.09 9.73
CA ALA A 27 8.29 -0.55 9.53
C ALA A 27 9.00 -0.97 10.83
N ASP A 28 8.93 -0.14 11.87
CA ASP A 28 9.54 -0.39 13.18
C ASP A 28 8.91 -1.57 13.93
N MET A 29 7.63 -1.89 13.66
CA MET A 29 7.00 -3.10 14.21
C MET A 29 7.64 -4.39 13.69
N TYR A 30 8.34 -4.29 12.55
CA TYR A 30 9.02 -5.39 11.88
C TYR A 30 10.54 -5.27 11.97
N GLY A 31 11.07 -4.36 12.78
CA GLY A 31 12.52 -4.16 12.95
C GLY A 31 13.21 -3.48 11.77
N PHE A 32 12.48 -2.80 10.88
CA PHE A 32 13.06 -2.04 9.77
C PHE A 32 13.10 -0.54 10.06
N THR A 33 14.12 0.13 9.52
CA THR A 33 14.16 1.60 9.51
C THR A 33 13.22 2.16 8.45
N GLU A 34 12.82 3.43 8.61
CA GLU A 34 12.04 4.14 7.59
C GLU A 34 12.77 4.17 6.24
N GLU A 35 14.09 4.39 6.24
CA GLU A 35 14.90 4.41 5.02
C GLU A 35 14.84 3.08 4.26
N GLN A 36 14.95 1.95 4.98
CA GLN A 36 14.81 0.61 4.39
C GLN A 36 13.40 0.44 3.83
N ALA A 37 12.37 0.80 4.60
CA ALA A 37 10.98 0.72 4.19
C ALA A 37 10.70 1.57 2.94
N PHE A 38 11.20 2.80 2.88
CA PHE A 38 11.07 3.69 1.72
C PHE A 38 11.74 3.11 0.48
N ARG A 39 12.93 2.51 0.61
CA ARG A 39 13.63 1.90 -0.53
C ARG A 39 12.91 0.67 -1.05
N MET A 40 12.57 -0.30 -0.18
CA MET A 40 11.98 -1.57 -0.61
C MET A 40 10.60 -1.41 -1.25
N SER A 41 9.87 -0.36 -0.86
CA SER A 41 8.49 -0.12 -1.32
C SER A 41 8.37 0.96 -2.40
N ALA A 42 9.49 1.58 -2.83
CA ALA A 42 9.49 2.68 -3.80
C ALA A 42 8.87 2.30 -5.15
N SER A 43 9.17 1.11 -5.66
CA SER A 43 8.77 0.68 -7.01
C SER A 43 7.26 0.56 -7.22
N PHE A 44 6.48 0.39 -6.15
CA PHE A 44 5.03 0.18 -6.24
C PHE A 44 4.23 1.48 -6.43
N GLY A 45 4.89 2.64 -6.32
CA GLY A 45 4.27 3.96 -6.48
C GLY A 45 3.59 4.18 -7.82
N GLY A 46 2.43 4.84 -7.82
CA GLY A 46 1.71 5.15 -9.06
C GLY A 46 1.10 3.94 -9.78
N GLY A 47 1.03 2.79 -9.10
CA GLY A 47 0.48 1.55 -9.64
C GLY A 47 1.56 0.60 -10.18
N ILE A 48 2.72 0.54 -9.52
CA ILE A 48 3.98 -0.10 -9.98
C ILE A 48 4.77 0.75 -10.98
N GLY A 49 5.29 1.89 -10.58
CA GLY A 49 6.12 2.72 -11.47
C GLY A 49 5.30 3.43 -12.54
N ARG A 50 4.10 3.91 -12.17
CA ARG A 50 3.18 4.70 -13.01
C ARG A 50 2.55 3.96 -14.20
N MET A 51 2.67 2.63 -14.28
CA MET A 51 1.96 1.81 -15.27
C MET A 51 0.44 1.80 -15.10
N ARG A 52 -0.07 2.26 -13.94
CA ARG A 52 -1.51 2.30 -13.58
C ARG A 52 -2.12 0.92 -13.36
N GLU A 53 -1.28 -0.06 -13.05
CA GLU A 53 -1.69 -1.40 -12.63
C GLU A 53 -2.07 -1.42 -11.14
N THR A 54 -1.68 -2.45 -10.38
CA THR A 54 -2.07 -2.61 -8.97
C THR A 54 -1.71 -1.40 -8.11
N CYS A 55 -2.69 -0.89 -7.37
CA CYS A 55 -2.59 0.29 -6.50
C CYS A 55 -1.44 0.17 -5.50
N GLY A 56 -0.56 1.17 -5.48
CA GLY A 56 0.61 1.17 -4.59
C GLY A 56 0.26 1.10 -3.10
N ALA A 57 -0.86 1.70 -2.66
CA ALA A 57 -1.29 1.59 -1.26
C ALA A 57 -1.65 0.15 -0.89
N ALA A 58 -2.34 -0.56 -1.79
CA ALA A 58 -2.65 -1.98 -1.61
C ALA A 58 -1.36 -2.83 -1.64
N CYS A 59 -0.43 -2.55 -2.55
CA CYS A 59 0.88 -3.22 -2.55
C CYS A 59 1.66 -3.01 -1.24
N GLY A 60 1.61 -1.80 -0.66
CA GLY A 60 2.22 -1.53 0.64
C GLY A 60 1.62 -2.40 1.75
N MET A 61 0.29 -2.54 1.77
CA MET A 61 -0.39 -3.45 2.69
C MET A 61 -0.02 -4.93 2.45
N PHE A 62 0.16 -5.35 1.20
CA PHE A 62 0.61 -6.72 0.89
C PHE A 62 2.06 -6.99 1.31
N LEU A 63 2.93 -5.98 1.25
CA LEU A 63 4.28 -6.08 1.82
C LEU A 63 4.22 -6.31 3.33
N LEU A 64 3.36 -5.59 4.05
CA LEU A 64 3.16 -5.81 5.49
C LEU A 64 2.64 -7.23 5.79
N ALA A 65 1.72 -7.74 4.98
CA ALA A 65 1.29 -9.14 5.08
C ALA A 65 2.44 -10.14 4.92
N GLY A 66 3.36 -9.87 3.98
CA GLY A 66 4.59 -10.64 3.79
C GLY A 66 5.53 -10.57 4.99
N LEU A 67 5.71 -9.40 5.60
CA LEU A 67 6.51 -9.25 6.82
C LEU A 67 5.90 -9.95 8.03
N GLU A 68 4.58 -10.06 8.07
CA GLU A 68 3.84 -10.68 9.18
C GLU A 68 3.76 -12.20 9.09
N THR A 69 3.56 -12.75 7.88
CA THR A 69 3.20 -14.18 7.68
C THR A 69 3.99 -14.89 6.58
N GLY A 70 4.94 -14.21 5.94
CA GLY A 70 5.69 -14.76 4.81
C GLY A 70 6.60 -15.92 5.21
N ALA A 71 6.51 -17.03 4.46
CA ALA A 71 7.40 -18.17 4.62
C ALA A 71 8.86 -17.81 4.27
N THR A 72 9.81 -18.22 5.11
CA THR A 72 11.26 -18.03 4.91
C THR A 72 11.97 -19.28 4.41
N ASP A 73 11.32 -20.44 4.48
CA ASP A 73 11.76 -21.68 3.82
C ASP A 73 11.12 -21.78 2.43
N GLY A 74 11.94 -22.01 1.40
CA GLY A 74 11.49 -22.23 0.04
C GLY A 74 10.61 -23.47 -0.13
N ALA A 75 10.71 -24.46 0.77
CA ALA A 75 9.91 -25.69 0.75
C ALA A 75 8.57 -25.57 1.50
N ASP A 76 8.39 -24.57 2.35
CA ASP A 76 7.19 -24.36 3.15
C ASP A 76 6.00 -23.93 2.27
N LYS A 77 5.15 -24.89 1.91
CA LYS A 77 3.98 -24.67 1.06
C LYS A 77 2.83 -24.11 1.87
N GLU A 78 2.66 -24.60 3.09
CA GLU A 78 1.61 -24.24 4.02
C GLU A 78 1.72 -22.77 4.42
N GLY A 79 2.93 -22.29 4.77
CA GLY A 79 3.19 -20.88 5.09
C GLY A 79 2.97 -19.96 3.89
N LYS A 80 3.36 -20.38 2.68
CA LYS A 80 3.05 -19.63 1.44
C LYS A 80 1.54 -19.54 1.20
N ALA A 81 0.83 -20.65 1.36
CA ALA A 81 -0.63 -20.68 1.20
C ALA A 81 -1.33 -19.77 2.23
N ALA A 82 -0.88 -19.78 3.48
CA ALA A 82 -1.38 -18.89 4.54
C ALA A 82 -1.17 -17.41 4.19
N ASN A 83 0.03 -17.04 3.73
CA ASN A 83 0.31 -15.68 3.28
C ASN A 83 -0.58 -15.25 2.09
N TYR A 84 -0.77 -16.14 1.12
CA TYR A 84 -1.64 -15.86 -0.03
C TYR A 84 -3.11 -15.67 0.39
N ALA A 85 -3.59 -16.48 1.33
CA ALA A 85 -4.94 -16.33 1.87
C ALA A 85 -5.12 -14.95 2.54
N LEU A 86 -4.14 -14.53 3.35
CA LEU A 86 -4.16 -13.20 3.97
C LEU A 86 -4.15 -12.08 2.93
N VAL A 87 -3.26 -12.16 1.92
CA VAL A 87 -3.23 -11.15 0.85
C VAL A 87 -4.56 -11.09 0.09
N GLN A 88 -5.21 -12.22 -0.16
CA GLN A 88 -6.53 -12.27 -0.82
C GLN A 88 -7.62 -11.63 0.05
N GLU A 89 -7.63 -11.87 1.35
CA GLU A 89 -8.55 -11.23 2.30
C GLU A 89 -8.39 -9.70 2.29
N LEU A 90 -7.15 -9.22 2.46
CA LEU A 90 -6.83 -7.79 2.46
C LEU A 90 -7.19 -7.14 1.13
N ALA A 91 -6.92 -7.83 0.02
CA ALA A 91 -7.28 -7.38 -1.32
C ALA A 91 -8.80 -7.30 -1.52
N ALA A 92 -9.56 -8.26 -1.00
CA ALA A 92 -11.01 -8.26 -1.06
C ALA A 92 -11.60 -7.10 -0.26
N GLU A 93 -11.12 -6.87 0.96
CA GLU A 93 -11.57 -5.75 1.79
C GLU A 93 -11.20 -4.39 1.17
N PHE A 94 -9.99 -4.26 0.60
CA PHE A 94 -9.60 -3.04 -0.11
C PHE A 94 -10.51 -2.76 -1.33
N ARG A 95 -10.83 -3.79 -2.14
CA ARG A 95 -11.79 -3.63 -3.24
C ARG A 95 -13.17 -3.25 -2.73
N LYS A 96 -13.64 -3.87 -1.66
CA LYS A 96 -14.96 -3.58 -1.08
C LYS A 96 -15.09 -2.10 -0.68
N ARG A 97 -14.04 -1.52 -0.08
CA ARG A 97 -14.05 -0.10 0.37
C ARG A 97 -13.82 0.90 -0.76
N ASN A 98 -13.02 0.53 -1.75
CA ASN A 98 -12.47 1.48 -2.73
C ASN A 98 -12.93 1.23 -4.18
N GLY A 99 -13.59 0.11 -4.45
CA GLY A 99 -14.15 -0.27 -5.75
C GLY A 99 -13.20 -1.07 -6.65
N SER A 100 -11.87 -0.89 -6.54
CA SER A 100 -10.90 -1.60 -7.37
C SER A 100 -9.53 -1.76 -6.69
N LEU A 101 -8.69 -2.64 -7.24
CA LEU A 101 -7.24 -2.68 -6.97
C LEU A 101 -6.44 -1.99 -8.07
N ASN A 102 -7.01 -1.74 -9.25
CA ASN A 102 -6.30 -1.13 -10.35
C ASN A 102 -6.20 0.39 -10.12
N CYS A 103 -4.98 0.90 -10.15
CA CYS A 103 -4.66 2.30 -9.90
C CYS A 103 -5.29 3.23 -10.95
N GLY A 104 -5.31 2.82 -12.23
CA GLY A 104 -5.94 3.57 -13.31
C GLY A 104 -7.44 3.72 -13.11
N GLU A 105 -8.11 2.63 -12.75
CA GLU A 105 -9.54 2.62 -12.45
C GLU A 105 -9.88 3.49 -11.24
N LEU A 106 -9.12 3.35 -10.14
CA LEU A 106 -9.30 4.18 -8.94
C LEU A 106 -9.09 5.68 -9.24
N LEU A 107 -8.21 6.00 -10.19
CA LEU A 107 -7.97 7.38 -10.64
C LEU A 107 -8.98 7.87 -11.69
N GLY A 108 -9.91 7.03 -12.16
CA GLY A 108 -10.85 7.37 -13.23
C GLY A 108 -10.16 7.63 -14.58
N LEU A 109 -8.98 7.05 -14.82
CA LEU A 109 -8.23 7.26 -16.06
C LEU A 109 -8.84 6.46 -17.21
N LYS A 110 -8.85 7.05 -18.41
CA LYS A 110 -9.25 6.35 -19.65
C LYS A 110 -8.16 5.35 -20.06
N LYS A 111 -8.54 4.19 -20.61
CA LYS A 111 -7.63 3.08 -21.02
C LYS A 111 -6.51 3.46 -22.00
N LYS A 112 -6.56 4.65 -22.64
CA LYS A 112 -5.55 5.16 -23.58
C LYS A 112 -4.70 6.32 -23.02
N ALA A 113 -4.72 6.55 -21.70
CA ALA A 113 -3.88 7.59 -21.11
C ALA A 113 -2.40 7.27 -21.39
N LEU A 114 -1.67 8.24 -21.93
CA LEU A 114 -0.22 8.11 -22.17
C LEU A 114 0.48 7.82 -20.85
N LEU A 115 1.24 6.73 -20.81
CA LEU A 115 2.08 6.38 -19.67
C LEU A 115 3.32 7.26 -19.68
N SER A 116 3.66 7.81 -18.51
CA SER A 116 4.85 8.62 -18.30
C SER A 116 5.48 8.22 -16.97
N SER A 117 6.81 8.12 -16.96
CA SER A 117 7.62 7.87 -15.76
C SER A 117 7.71 9.09 -14.85
N VAL A 118 7.39 10.28 -15.35
CA VAL A 118 7.57 11.54 -14.61
C VAL A 118 6.42 11.72 -13.59
N PRO A 119 6.73 11.86 -12.28
CA PRO A 119 5.72 12.15 -11.27
C PRO A 119 5.12 13.54 -11.46
N GLU A 120 3.85 13.70 -11.10
CA GLU A 120 3.25 15.04 -11.01
C GLU A 120 3.74 15.73 -9.74
N GLU A 121 3.90 17.04 -9.81
CA GLU A 121 4.24 17.87 -8.67
C GLU A 121 3.18 17.75 -7.55
N ARG A 122 3.64 17.69 -6.30
CA ARG A 122 2.81 17.46 -5.11
C ARG A 122 2.18 18.77 -4.60
N THR A 123 1.27 19.32 -5.39
CA THR A 123 0.56 20.57 -5.07
C THR A 123 -0.72 20.34 -4.26
N LYS A 124 -1.33 21.40 -3.73
CA LYS A 124 -2.67 21.30 -3.09
C LYS A 124 -3.72 20.71 -4.04
N GLN A 125 -3.66 21.09 -5.33
CA GLN A 125 -4.57 20.56 -6.35
C GLN A 125 -4.32 19.07 -6.63
N TYR A 126 -3.06 18.61 -6.56
CA TYR A 126 -2.72 17.19 -6.68
C TYR A 126 -3.47 16.35 -5.64
N TYR A 127 -3.45 16.78 -4.37
CA TYR A 127 -4.11 16.05 -3.28
C TYR A 127 -5.63 16.18 -3.33
N ALA A 128 -6.17 17.32 -3.78
CA ALA A 128 -7.60 17.53 -3.89
C ALA A 128 -8.23 16.66 -5.01
N LYS A 129 -7.55 16.50 -6.14
CA LYS A 129 -8.11 15.78 -7.31
C LYS A 129 -7.92 14.26 -7.25
N ARG A 130 -6.95 13.77 -6.46
CA ARG A 130 -6.58 12.35 -6.45
C ARG A 130 -7.13 11.66 -5.21
N PRO A 131 -7.74 10.47 -5.33
CA PRO A 131 -8.18 9.69 -4.19
C PRO A 131 -7.02 9.05 -3.42
N CYS A 132 -5.76 9.25 -3.83
CA CYS A 132 -4.61 8.55 -3.27
C CYS A 132 -4.43 8.75 -1.76
N THR A 133 -4.74 9.92 -1.21
CA THR A 133 -4.69 10.15 0.25
C THR A 133 -5.66 9.21 0.97
N ARG A 134 -6.89 9.08 0.47
CA ARG A 134 -7.89 8.14 0.98
C ARG A 134 -7.42 6.69 0.80
N MET A 135 -6.81 6.34 -0.34
CA MET A 135 -6.30 4.98 -0.56
C MET A 135 -5.22 4.59 0.45
N VAL A 136 -4.31 5.51 0.78
CA VAL A 136 -3.27 5.30 1.81
C VAL A 136 -3.90 5.11 3.18
N GLU A 137 -4.84 6.00 3.55
CA GLU A 137 -5.55 5.90 4.82
C GLU A 137 -6.30 4.55 4.94
N GLN A 138 -7.02 4.15 3.90
CA GLN A 138 -7.79 2.90 3.90
C GLN A 138 -6.90 1.67 3.96
N ALA A 139 -5.77 1.65 3.23
CA ALA A 139 -4.81 0.54 3.33
C ALA A 139 -4.24 0.41 4.75
N ALA A 140 -3.82 1.53 5.35
CA ALA A 140 -3.32 1.53 6.72
C ALA A 140 -4.41 1.11 7.73
N ARG A 141 -5.65 1.57 7.54
CA ARG A 141 -6.79 1.22 8.41
C ARG A 141 -7.14 -0.26 8.33
N ILE A 142 -7.21 -0.84 7.13
CA ILE A 142 -7.42 -2.29 6.95
C ILE A 142 -6.32 -3.08 7.65
N TRP A 143 -5.06 -2.64 7.54
CA TRP A 143 -3.95 -3.30 8.23
C TRP A 143 -4.06 -3.21 9.76
N VAL A 144 -4.42 -2.05 10.30
CA VAL A 144 -4.67 -1.89 11.75
C VAL A 144 -5.81 -2.80 12.22
N GLU A 145 -6.93 -2.85 11.49
CA GLU A 145 -8.05 -3.74 11.83
C GLU A 145 -7.64 -5.23 11.79
N TYR A 146 -6.74 -5.62 10.89
CA TYR A 146 -6.18 -6.97 10.86
C TYR A 146 -5.34 -7.23 12.12
N LEU A 147 -4.42 -6.32 12.48
CA LEU A 147 -3.58 -6.45 13.67
C LEU A 147 -4.39 -6.49 14.96
N GLU A 148 -5.44 -5.68 15.07
CA GLU A 148 -6.32 -5.63 16.25
C GLU A 148 -7.12 -6.93 16.44
N LYS A 149 -7.42 -7.64 15.35
CA LYS A 149 -8.04 -8.98 15.40
C LYS A 149 -7.05 -10.11 15.68
N HIS A 150 -5.75 -9.86 15.51
CA HIS A 150 -4.68 -10.85 15.66
C HIS A 150 -3.56 -10.29 16.56
N PRO A 151 -3.84 -10.04 17.85
CA PRO A 151 -2.81 -9.58 18.79
C PRO A 151 -1.71 -10.64 18.94
N LYS A 152 -0.46 -10.18 19.03
CA LYS A 152 0.73 -11.01 19.31
C LYS A 152 0.87 -11.30 20.80
#